data_AF-A0A953PD48-F1
#
_entry.id   AF-A0A953PD48-F1
#
_cell.length_a   1.000
_cell.length_b   1.000
_cell.length_c   1.000
_cell.angle_alpha   90.00
_cell.angle_beta   90.00
_cell.angle_gamma   90.00
#
_symmetry.space_group_name_H-M   'P 1'
#
loop_
_entity.id
_entity.type
_entity.pdbx_description
1 polymer ?
#
loop_
_entity_poly.entity_id
_entity_poly.type
_entity_poly.pdbx_seq_one_letter_code
_entity_poly.pdbx_strand_id
1 'polypeptide(L)'
;MMDDRLRLSGQLLDVTGIILVSIDDNELSNARAVLDDVFGHDALLCTFVWRRRISSSLAKLLVSTDHEYVLGYSPHKELVEILGDERDMAKFNQVDEQGNTYASMP
;
A
#
# COMPACT_ATOMS: atom_id res chain seq x y z
N MET A 1 5.59 19.78 10.47
CA MET A 1 5.34 20.45 9.15
C MET A 1 4.32 19.69 8.30
N MET A 2 4.27 18.35 8.34
CA MET A 2 3.20 17.59 7.65
C MET A 2 1.93 17.39 8.50
N ASP A 3 2.05 17.39 9.82
CA ASP A 3 0.93 17.15 10.74
C ASP A 3 -0.29 18.06 10.48
N ASP A 4 -0.11 19.38 10.46
CA ASP A 4 -1.21 20.34 10.22
C ASP A 4 -1.96 20.08 8.90
N ARG A 5 -1.22 19.71 7.85
CA ARG A 5 -1.82 19.43 6.53
C ARG A 5 -2.59 18.12 6.54
N LEU A 6 -2.07 17.11 7.21
CA LEU A 6 -2.72 15.80 7.32
C LEU A 6 -3.98 15.90 8.19
N ARG A 7 -3.95 16.66 9.28
CA ARG A 7 -5.14 16.94 10.10
C ARG A 7 -6.22 17.65 9.30
N LEU A 8 -5.86 18.66 8.50
CA LEU A 8 -6.81 19.31 7.61
C LEU A 8 -7.34 18.35 6.55
N SER A 9 -6.50 17.49 5.96
CA SER A 9 -6.98 16.50 4.99
C SER A 9 -7.96 15.50 5.61
N GLY A 10 -7.78 15.12 6.87
CA GLY A 10 -8.72 14.25 7.58
C GLY A 10 -10.09 14.90 7.81
N GLN A 11 -10.14 16.23 7.97
CA GLN A 11 -11.41 16.97 8.07
C GLN A 11 -12.14 17.10 6.73
N LEU A 12 -11.39 17.04 5.62
CA LEU A 12 -11.94 17.12 4.26
C LEU A 12 -12.24 15.75 3.66
N LEU A 13 -11.76 14.68 4.28
CA LEU A 13 -11.93 13.32 3.80
C LEU A 13 -13.36 12.87 4.05
N ASP A 14 -14.03 12.38 3.00
CA ASP A 14 -15.35 11.79 3.11
C ASP A 14 -15.31 10.49 3.94
N VAL A 15 -16.45 10.04 4.45
CA VAL A 15 -16.57 8.79 5.21
C VAL A 15 -16.21 7.55 4.37
N THR A 16 -16.32 7.60 3.05
CA THR A 16 -15.82 6.54 2.15
C THR A 16 -14.48 6.92 1.51
N GLY A 17 -13.86 8.01 1.96
CA GLY A 17 -12.65 8.57 1.39
C GLY A 17 -11.40 7.78 1.76
N ILE A 18 -10.41 7.82 0.86
CA ILE A 18 -9.07 7.26 1.07
C ILE A 18 -8.04 8.36 0.83
N ILE A 19 -7.03 8.44 1.70
CA ILE A 19 -5.82 9.21 1.44
C ILE A 19 -4.69 8.27 1.02
N LEU A 20 -4.00 8.62 -0.06
CA LEU A 20 -2.83 7.91 -0.56
C LEU A 20 -1.60 8.82 -0.44
N VAL A 21 -0.58 8.35 0.26
CA VAL A 21 0.64 9.12 0.51
C VAL A 21 1.84 8.35 -0.07
N SER A 22 2.43 8.88 -1.13
CA SER A 22 3.69 8.38 -1.68
C SER A 22 4.85 8.77 -0.78
N ILE A 23 5.72 7.81 -0.45
CA ILE A 23 6.87 8.01 0.43
C ILE A 23 8.01 7.05 0.06
N ASP A 24 9.24 7.49 0.26
CA ASP A 24 10.41 6.62 0.14
C ASP A 24 10.63 5.83 1.44
N ASP A 25 11.69 5.04 1.49
CA ASP A 25 12.09 4.25 2.64
C ASP A 25 12.61 5.09 3.81
N ASN A 26 13.20 6.27 3.54
CA ASN A 26 13.81 7.12 4.56
C ASN A 26 12.79 7.64 5.57
N GLU A 27 11.61 8.05 5.10
CA GLU A 27 10.58 8.66 5.95
C GLU A 27 9.35 7.76 6.15
N LEU A 28 9.38 6.51 5.67
CA LEU A 28 8.25 5.58 5.77
C LEU A 28 7.75 5.43 7.21
N SER A 29 8.65 5.18 8.16
CA SER A 29 8.28 4.96 9.57
C SER A 29 7.76 6.23 10.24
N ASN A 30 8.30 7.40 9.87
CA ASN A 30 7.86 8.68 10.45
C ASN A 30 6.51 9.10 9.86
N ALA A 31 6.34 8.97 8.54
CA ALA A 31 5.08 9.23 7.86
C ALA A 31 3.97 8.32 8.41
N ARG A 32 4.28 7.03 8.60
CA ARG A 32 3.40 6.07 9.27
C ARG A 32 2.96 6.56 10.64
N ALA A 33 3.89 6.95 11.49
CA ALA A 33 3.60 7.38 12.85
C ALA A 33 2.69 8.63 12.88
N VAL A 34 2.95 9.60 12.01
CA VAL A 34 2.11 10.81 11.91
C VAL A 34 0.71 10.48 11.38
N LEU A 35 0.60 9.60 10.38
CA LEU A 35 -0.71 9.17 9.87
C LEU A 35 -1.50 8.38 10.92
N ASP A 36 -0.85 7.52 11.70
CA ASP A 36 -1.47 6.81 12.81
C ASP A 36 -1.98 7.77 13.90
N ASP A 37 -1.27 8.87 14.19
CA ASP A 37 -1.72 9.90 15.14
C ASP A 37 -2.90 10.74 14.60
N VAL A 38 -2.91 11.01 13.28
CA VAL A 38 -3.94 11.84 12.66
C VAL A 38 -5.23 11.07 12.38
N PHE A 39 -5.13 9.86 11.83
CA PHE A 39 -6.27 9.07 11.34
C PHE A 39 -6.63 7.91 12.27
N GLY A 40 -5.74 7.56 13.22
CA GLY A 40 -5.87 6.41 14.11
C GLY A 40 -5.02 5.22 13.65
N HIS A 41 -4.50 4.45 14.61
CA HIS A 41 -3.62 3.31 14.32
C HIS A 41 -4.31 2.22 13.48
N ASP A 42 -5.62 2.03 13.68
CA ASP A 42 -6.43 1.06 12.95
C ASP A 42 -6.88 1.56 11.57
N ALA A 43 -6.61 2.82 11.21
CA ALA A 43 -7.07 3.43 9.95
C ALA A 43 -6.22 3.05 8.73
N LEU A 44 -5.15 2.27 8.90
CA LEU A 44 -4.41 1.73 7.77
C LEU A 44 -5.26 0.74 6.98
N LEU A 45 -5.35 0.99 5.68
CA LEU A 45 -5.87 0.02 4.71
C LEU A 45 -4.78 -0.93 4.25
N CYS A 46 -3.71 -0.39 3.66
CA CYS A 46 -2.56 -1.16 3.20
C CYS A 46 -1.35 -0.27 2.89
N THR A 47 -0.21 -0.92 2.68
CA THR A 47 1.00 -0.28 2.15
C THR A 47 1.28 -0.88 0.78
N PHE A 48 1.10 -0.09 -0.27
CA PHE A 48 1.46 -0.51 -1.62
C PHE A 48 2.98 -0.40 -1.80
N VAL A 49 3.55 -1.35 -2.53
CA VAL A 49 4.94 -1.32 -2.96
C VAL A 49 4.97 -0.91 -4.44
N TRP A 50 5.45 0.30 -4.70
CA TRP A 50 5.57 0.83 -6.05
C TRP A 50 6.97 0.57 -6.59
N ARG A 51 7.09 -0.28 -7.61
CA ARG A 51 8.38 -0.48 -8.30
C ARG A 51 8.68 0.68 -9.24
N ARG A 52 9.67 1.51 -8.91
CA ARG A 52 10.08 2.69 -9.69
C ARG A 52 11.05 2.39 -10.82
N ARG A 53 11.79 1.27 -10.75
CA ARG A 53 12.81 0.88 -11.73
C ARG A 53 12.69 -0.58 -12.13
N ILE A 54 12.96 -0.87 -13.41
CA ILE A 54 12.96 -2.24 -13.96
C ILE A 54 14.34 -2.87 -13.88
N SER A 55 15.40 -2.09 -14.15
CA SER A 55 16.78 -2.53 -14.03
C SER A 55 17.35 -2.15 -12.66
N SER A 56 17.88 -3.14 -11.96
CA SER A 56 18.70 -2.91 -10.77
C SER A 56 20.01 -2.28 -11.21
N SER A 57 20.24 -1.03 -10.83
CA SER A 57 21.61 -0.51 -10.88
C SER A 57 22.36 -1.19 -9.74
N LEU A 58 23.50 -1.83 -10.01
CA LEU A 58 24.38 -2.29 -8.94
C LEU A 58 24.88 -1.03 -8.21
N ALA A 59 24.11 -0.58 -7.23
CA ALA A 59 24.45 0.58 -6.43
C ALA A 59 25.75 0.28 -5.69
N LYS A 60 26.50 1.33 -5.33
CA LYS A 60 27.79 1.21 -4.64
C LYS A 60 27.75 0.33 -3.38
N LEU A 61 26.56 0.10 -2.81
CA LEU A 61 26.31 -0.65 -1.58
C LEU A 61 25.74 -2.07 -1.82
N LEU A 62 25.78 -2.59 -3.05
CA LEU A 62 25.25 -3.91 -3.45
C LEU A 62 23.74 -4.11 -3.26
N VAL A 63 23.01 -3.07 -2.85
CA VAL A 63 21.55 -3.06 -2.71
C VAL A 63 20.98 -1.93 -3.58
N SER A 64 20.10 -2.27 -4.52
CA SER A 64 19.36 -1.29 -5.32
C SER A 64 18.01 -1.01 -4.68
N THR A 65 17.74 0.24 -4.31
CA THR A 65 16.41 0.69 -3.89
C THR A 65 15.57 0.97 -5.14
N ASP A 66 14.87 -0.05 -5.63
CA ASP A 66 14.10 -0.01 -6.87
C ASP A 66 12.59 0.17 -6.65
N HIS A 67 12.17 0.30 -5.39
CA HIS A 67 10.79 0.53 -5.01
C HIS A 67 10.64 1.68 -4.02
N GLU A 68 9.44 2.23 -4.00
CA GLU A 68 8.92 3.20 -3.04
C GLU A 68 7.61 2.66 -2.48
N TYR A 69 7.04 3.37 -1.51
CA TYR A 69 5.83 2.95 -0.83
C TYR A 69 4.71 3.96 -1.06
N VAL A 70 3.47 3.46 -1.09
CA VAL A 70 2.28 4.30 -1.00
C VAL A 70 1.45 3.83 0.18
N LEU A 71 1.30 4.68 1.19
CA LEU A 71 0.49 4.41 2.36
C LEU A 71 -0.98 4.76 2.07
N GLY A 72 -1.88 3.81 2.27
CA GLY A 72 -3.33 4.02 2.13
C GLY A 72 -4.03 4.05 3.48
N TYR A 73 -4.71 5.17 3.79
CA TYR A 73 -5.43 5.36 5.05
C TYR A 73 -6.89 5.75 4.81
N SER A 74 -7.75 5.29 5.71
CA SER A 74 -9.12 5.77 5.86
C SER A 74 -9.58 5.63 7.31
N PRO A 75 -10.05 6.71 7.97
CA PRO A 75 -10.64 6.65 9.31
C PRO A 75 -11.78 5.64 9.46
N HIS A 76 -12.50 5.43 8.37
CA HIS A 76 -13.67 4.56 8.29
C HIS A 76 -13.40 3.42 7.31
N LYS A 77 -12.29 2.70 7.51
CA LYS A 77 -11.84 1.63 6.60
C LYS A 77 -12.90 0.57 6.32
N GLU A 78 -13.83 0.36 7.24
CA GLU A 78 -14.95 -0.57 7.12
C GLU A 78 -16.01 -0.13 6.09
N LEU A 79 -16.05 1.16 5.75
CA LEU A 79 -16.96 1.74 4.75
C LEU A 79 -16.31 1.88 3.37
N VAL A 80 -15.01 1.56 3.25
CA VAL A 80 -14.26 1.72 2.02
C VAL A 80 -14.39 0.47 1.16
N GLU A 81 -14.85 0.68 -0.08
CA GLU A 81 -14.85 -0.35 -1.12
C GLU A 81 -13.75 -0.05 -2.15
N ILE A 82 -12.73 -0.92 -2.22
CA ILE A 82 -11.71 -0.87 -3.27
C ILE A 82 -12.10 -1.89 -4.33
N LEU A 83 -12.53 -1.40 -5.49
CA LEU A 83 -12.82 -2.25 -6.65
C LEU A 83 -11.49 -2.75 -7.24
N GLY A 84 -11.25 -4.06 -7.09
CA GLY A 84 -10.18 -4.76 -7.79
C GLY A 84 -10.70 -5.34 -9.11
N ASP A 85 -9.75 -5.73 -9.98
CA ASP A 85 -10.09 -6.54 -11.14
C ASP A 85 -10.58 -7.93 -10.69
N GLU A 86 -11.51 -8.49 -11.45
CA GLU A 86 -11.96 -9.86 -11.24
C GLU A 86 -10.75 -10.82 -11.31
N ARG A 87 -10.76 -11.80 -10.40
CA ARG A 87 -9.74 -12.85 -10.42
C ARG A 87 -9.88 -13.63 -11.72
N ASP A 88 -8.89 -13.48 -12.59
CA ASP A 88 -8.76 -14.31 -13.78
C ASP A 88 -8.42 -15.75 -13.37
N MET A 89 -9.46 -16.56 -13.19
CA MET A 89 -9.37 -17.96 -12.79
C MET A 89 -8.63 -18.81 -13.83
N ALA A 90 -8.48 -18.34 -15.08
CA ALA A 90 -7.72 -19.07 -16.10
C ALA A 90 -6.23 -19.21 -15.73
N LYS A 91 -5.73 -18.34 -14.84
CA LYS A 91 -4.34 -18.40 -14.34
C LYS A 91 -4.13 -19.48 -13.28
N PHE A 92 -5.18 -19.97 -12.64
CA PHE A 92 -5.13 -20.96 -11.56
C PHE A 92 -5.40 -22.38 -12.08
N ASN A 93 -4.50 -22.90 -12.91
CA ASN A 93 -4.70 -24.15 -13.64
C ASN A 93 -4.09 -25.40 -12.97
N GLN A 94 -3.46 -25.27 -11.80
CA GLN A 94 -2.88 -26.41 -11.07
C GLN A 94 -3.67 -26.70 -9.81
N VAL A 95 -3.72 -27.96 -9.39
CA VAL A 95 -4.44 -28.42 -8.20
C VAL A 95 -3.47 -29.17 -7.30
N ASP A 96 -3.42 -28.81 -6.03
CA ASP A 96 -2.58 -29.51 -5.04
C ASP A 96 -3.20 -30.85 -4.61
N GLU A 97 -2.47 -31.64 -3.82
CA GLU A 97 -2.96 -32.92 -3.28
C GLU A 97 -4.19 -32.78 -2.36
N GLN A 98 -4.52 -31.56 -1.92
CA GLN A 98 -5.65 -31.25 -1.05
C GLN A 98 -6.84 -30.66 -1.82
N GLY A 99 -6.75 -30.53 -3.14
CA GLY A 99 -7.80 -30.03 -4.01
C GLY A 99 -7.85 -28.50 -4.18
N ASN A 100 -6.84 -27.75 -3.70
CA ASN A 100 -6.79 -26.31 -3.87
C ASN A 100 -6.17 -25.92 -5.22
N THR A 101 -6.80 -25.01 -5.93
CA THR A 101 -6.30 -24.47 -7.20
C THR A 101 -5.23 -23.40 -6.98
N TYR A 102 -4.06 -23.53 -7.61
CA TYR A 102 -2.98 -22.55 -7.58
C TYR A 102 -2.46 -22.22 -8.98
N ALA A 103 -1.82 -21.06 -9.11
CA ALA A 103 -1.15 -20.61 -10.32
C ALA A 103 0.36 -20.79 -10.13
N SER A 104 1.05 -21.49 -11.04
CA SER A 104 2.51 -21.42 -11.08
C SER A 104 2.90 -20.08 -11.72
N MET A 105 3.60 -19.22 -10.98
CA MET A 105 4.31 -18.12 -11.63
C MET A 105 5.37 -18.71 -12.57
N PRO A 106 5.54 -18.18 -13.79
CA PRO A 106 6.67 -18.52 -14.65
C PRO A 106 8.01 -18.13 -14.02
#